data_AF-A0A7W8P3I9-F1
#
_entry.id   AF-A0A7W8P3I9-F1
#
_cell.length_a   1.000
_cell.length_b   1.000
_cell.length_c   1.000
_cell.angle_alpha   90.00
_cell.angle_beta   90.00
_cell.angle_gamma   90.00
#
_symmetry.space_group_name_H-M   'P 1'
#
loop_
_entity.id
_entity.type
_entity.pdbx_description
1 polymer ?
#
loop_
_entity_poly.entity_id
_entity_poly.type
_entity_poly.pdbx_seq_one_letter_code
_entity_poly.pdbx_strand_id
1 'polypeptide(L)'
;MSSPLVWKASFVRPVSAAGAILVRSTLNPTGAVMDKNDAAGLLPMHGVQPRTEETLDPDDWTALRTLSHRIVDDAVDYLRDVRDRPVWQNMPEDAKAFFEQPLPRSASSAESIYHELGDKLMPYPLGNIHPRFWSWYMGASNFTGALGDFLAAIQGSNLGGGNHAAALMDQQVVDWCKEMVGFPASASGTLVSGGSMANIIALTVARNAKTVNTGAIDDLMALADLAAEEDVWLHVDGCIGALIAIAPDNAYRVAGIARADSIALDPHKWLHAPFEVGCALVRDAAAHRGAFALTPEYLQPTPRGIASAPWLYEYGL
;
A
#
# COMPACT_ATOMS: atom_id res chain seq x y z
N MET A 1 10.45 31.07 -35.09
CA MET A 1 9.34 31.60 -34.27
C MET A 1 8.34 30.48 -34.10
N SER A 2 8.38 29.80 -32.95
CA SER A 2 7.54 28.66 -32.60
C SER A 2 6.40 29.12 -31.69
N SER A 3 5.16 28.76 -32.03
CA SER A 3 4.01 29.03 -31.16
C SER A 3 4.07 28.17 -29.89
N PRO A 4 3.81 28.73 -28.70
CA PRO A 4 3.62 27.93 -27.49
C PRO A 4 2.24 27.25 -27.55
N LEU A 5 2.22 25.92 -27.36
CA LEU A 5 0.98 25.17 -27.20
C LEU A 5 0.40 25.46 -25.81
N VAL A 6 -0.66 26.26 -25.79
CA VAL A 6 -1.44 26.57 -24.58
C VAL A 6 -2.23 25.35 -24.14
N TRP A 7 -2.09 24.97 -22.87
CA TRP A 7 -2.95 23.98 -22.21
C TRP A 7 -4.44 24.38 -22.32
N LYS A 8 -5.17 23.79 -23.25
CA LYS A 8 -6.64 23.89 -23.34
C LYS A 8 -7.32 22.81 -22.52
N ALA A 9 -7.25 22.94 -21.20
CA ALA A 9 -8.18 22.24 -20.31
C ALA A 9 -9.59 22.80 -20.55
N SER A 10 -10.41 22.06 -21.32
CA SER A 10 -11.80 22.43 -21.60
C SER A 10 -12.69 22.13 -20.39
N PHE A 11 -12.71 23.03 -19.42
CA PHE A 11 -13.64 22.96 -18.30
C PHE A 11 -15.09 23.12 -18.78
N VAL A 12 -15.82 22.00 -18.87
CA VAL A 12 -17.28 22.03 -18.92
C VAL A 12 -17.78 22.42 -17.52
N ARG A 13 -18.70 23.39 -17.46
CA ARG A 13 -19.21 23.93 -16.19
C ARG A 13 -19.82 22.82 -15.31
N PRO A 14 -19.59 22.83 -13.98
CA PRO A 14 -20.14 21.81 -13.11
C PRO A 14 -21.66 21.97 -12.97
N VAL A 15 -22.38 20.86 -13.13
CA VAL A 15 -23.79 20.74 -12.73
C VAL A 15 -23.94 19.47 -11.89
N SER A 16 -23.98 19.65 -10.57
CA SER A 16 -24.22 18.65 -9.52
C SER A 16 -23.17 17.54 -9.33
N ALA A 17 -22.98 17.15 -8.06
CA ALA A 17 -22.03 16.12 -7.66
C ALA A 17 -22.64 14.71 -7.81
N ALA A 18 -22.39 14.07 -8.95
CA ALA A 18 -22.39 12.61 -9.12
C ALA A 18 -21.71 12.27 -10.45
N GLY A 19 -20.50 11.69 -10.41
CA GLY A 19 -19.71 11.39 -11.61
C GLY A 19 -20.22 10.17 -12.37
N ALA A 20 -21.27 10.31 -13.17
CA ALA A 20 -21.73 9.26 -14.08
C ALA A 20 -20.96 9.30 -15.42
N ILE A 21 -20.22 8.25 -15.75
CA ILE A 21 -19.59 8.09 -17.07
C ILE A 21 -20.65 7.54 -18.04
N LEU A 22 -21.17 8.40 -18.92
CA LEU A 22 -22.17 8.02 -19.91
C LEU A 22 -21.52 7.41 -21.15
N VAL A 23 -21.30 6.08 -21.14
CA VAL A 23 -20.83 5.34 -22.33
C VAL A 23 -22.00 5.18 -23.32
N ARG A 24 -21.91 5.83 -24.48
CA ARG A 24 -22.91 5.68 -25.55
C ARG A 24 -22.74 4.34 -26.25
N SER A 25 -23.49 3.32 -25.85
CA SER A 25 -23.50 2.03 -26.55
C SER A 25 -24.13 2.17 -27.94
N THR A 26 -23.32 2.03 -28.99
CA THR A 26 -23.83 1.75 -30.35
C THR A 26 -24.07 0.26 -30.51
N LEU A 27 -24.97 -0.30 -29.69
CA LEU A 27 -25.56 -1.62 -29.94
C LEU A 27 -26.67 -1.44 -30.97
N ASN A 28 -26.43 -1.96 -32.18
CA ASN A 28 -27.42 -1.96 -33.25
C ASN A 28 -28.54 -2.97 -32.91
N PRO A 29 -29.81 -2.57 -32.75
CA PRO A 29 -30.85 -3.43 -32.21
C PRO A 29 -31.52 -4.31 -33.27
N THR A 30 -30.73 -5.14 -33.95
CA THR A 30 -31.24 -6.23 -34.81
C THR A 30 -30.37 -7.48 -34.65
N GLY A 31 -30.97 -8.56 -34.15
CA GLY A 31 -30.31 -9.86 -34.06
C GLY A 31 -30.16 -10.50 -35.43
N ALA A 32 -28.95 -10.49 -35.98
CA ALA A 32 -28.56 -11.30 -37.13
C ALA A 32 -27.11 -11.77 -36.95
N VAL A 33 -26.88 -13.08 -37.07
CA VAL A 33 -25.53 -13.65 -37.08
C VAL A 33 -24.91 -13.35 -38.45
N MET A 34 -23.79 -12.63 -38.49
CA MET A 34 -23.03 -12.46 -39.73
C MET A 34 -22.33 -13.75 -40.12
N ASP A 35 -22.60 -14.22 -41.33
CA ASP A 35 -21.84 -15.27 -42.00
C ASP A 35 -20.46 -14.73 -42.42
N LYS A 36 -19.45 -15.61 -42.50
CA LYS A 36 -18.03 -15.25 -42.62
C LYS A 36 -17.53 -15.01 -44.05
N ASN A 37 -18.41 -14.94 -45.05
CA ASN A 37 -18.03 -15.02 -46.47
C ASN A 37 -18.23 -13.77 -47.35
N ASP A 38 -18.76 -12.65 -46.84
CA ASP A 38 -18.91 -11.41 -47.63
C ASP A 38 -17.65 -10.52 -47.60
N ALA A 39 -16.53 -11.06 -48.07
CA ALA A 39 -15.25 -10.37 -48.20
C ALA A 39 -15.08 -9.67 -49.58
N ALA A 40 -16.10 -8.93 -50.05
CA ALA A 40 -16.08 -8.26 -51.35
C ALA A 40 -16.92 -6.97 -51.39
N GLY A 41 -16.51 -5.90 -50.67
CA GLY A 41 -17.27 -4.64 -50.72
C GLY A 41 -16.76 -3.41 -49.95
N LEU A 42 -15.56 -3.43 -49.36
CA LEU A 42 -15.05 -2.26 -48.62
C LEU A 42 -14.19 -1.36 -49.50
N LEU A 43 -14.68 -0.14 -49.73
CA LEU A 43 -13.94 0.96 -50.36
C LEU A 43 -12.68 1.31 -49.54
N PRO A 44 -11.57 1.73 -50.18
CA PRO A 44 -10.34 2.05 -49.47
C PRO A 44 -10.50 3.31 -48.61
N MET A 45 -10.57 3.11 -47.29
CA MET A 45 -10.55 4.16 -46.27
C MET A 45 -9.31 5.04 -46.45
N HIS A 46 -9.49 6.23 -47.01
CA HIS A 46 -8.42 7.19 -47.22
C HIS A 46 -7.96 7.80 -45.88
N GLY A 47 -6.66 7.73 -45.61
CA GLY A 47 -5.98 8.79 -44.88
C GLY A 47 -6.23 8.91 -43.37
N VAL A 48 -6.42 7.80 -42.65
CA VAL A 48 -6.17 7.83 -41.20
C VAL A 48 -4.65 7.89 -41.00
N GLN A 49 -4.12 9.10 -40.86
CA GLN A 49 -2.76 9.30 -40.32
C GLN A 49 -2.69 8.57 -38.98
N PRO A 50 -1.63 7.79 -38.69
CA PRO A 50 -1.47 7.18 -37.38
C PRO A 50 -1.45 8.31 -36.36
N ARG A 51 -2.43 8.32 -35.44
CA ARG A 51 -2.36 9.19 -34.28
C ARG A 51 -1.14 8.74 -33.49
N THR A 52 -0.22 9.65 -33.24
CA THR A 52 0.73 9.49 -32.15
C THR A 52 -0.10 9.26 -30.89
N GLU A 53 -0.02 8.06 -30.32
CA GLU A 53 -0.65 7.78 -29.04
C GLU A 53 0.06 8.65 -27.99
N GLU A 54 -0.69 9.52 -27.32
CA GLU A 54 -0.20 10.26 -26.18
C GLU A 54 -0.10 9.26 -25.02
N THR A 55 1.13 8.83 -24.69
CA THR A 55 1.40 7.93 -23.56
C THR A 55 1.96 8.71 -22.37
N LEU A 56 2.10 8.04 -21.23
CA LEU A 56 2.84 8.54 -20.06
C LEU A 56 4.28 7.98 -20.03
N ASP A 57 4.74 7.39 -21.13
CA ASP A 57 6.08 6.83 -21.20
C ASP A 57 7.13 7.95 -21.29
N PRO A 58 8.35 7.72 -20.78
CA PRO A 58 9.48 8.62 -20.99
C PRO A 58 9.81 8.76 -22.49
N ASP A 59 9.94 10.00 -22.96
CA ASP A 59 10.46 10.30 -24.31
C ASP A 59 11.90 9.75 -24.52
N ASP A 60 12.69 9.65 -23.45
CA ASP A 60 14.04 9.08 -23.45
C ASP A 60 14.28 8.14 -22.25
N TRP A 61 14.19 6.83 -22.53
CA TRP A 61 14.49 5.75 -21.60
C TRP A 61 15.97 5.66 -21.17
N THR A 62 16.90 6.20 -21.97
CA THR A 62 18.33 6.21 -21.64
C THR A 62 18.65 7.33 -20.65
N ALA A 63 18.07 8.52 -20.86
CA ALA A 63 18.12 9.61 -19.89
C ALA A 63 17.47 9.19 -18.55
N LEU A 64 16.28 8.58 -18.58
CA LEU A 64 15.64 8.06 -17.36
C LEU A 64 16.54 7.04 -16.65
N ARG A 65 17.06 6.03 -17.36
CA ARG A 65 17.98 5.03 -16.76
C ARG A 65 19.19 5.68 -16.09
N THR A 66 19.79 6.67 -16.74
CA THR A 66 20.97 7.39 -16.23
C THR A 66 20.63 8.14 -14.95
N LEU A 67 19.46 8.81 -14.91
CA LEU A 67 18.96 9.46 -13.70
C LEU A 67 18.64 8.44 -12.59
N SER A 68 18.00 7.32 -12.92
CA SER A 68 17.68 6.26 -11.95
C SER A 68 18.94 5.66 -11.31
N HIS A 69 20.02 5.44 -12.07
CA HIS A 69 21.29 5.00 -11.49
C HIS A 69 21.84 6.03 -10.51
N ARG A 70 21.86 7.32 -10.89
CA ARG A 70 22.31 8.41 -10.01
C ARG A 70 21.50 8.47 -8.70
N ILE A 71 20.17 8.37 -8.79
CA ILE A 71 19.28 8.33 -7.61
C ILE A 71 19.63 7.16 -6.67
N VAL A 72 19.98 5.99 -7.22
CA VAL A 72 20.38 4.82 -6.41
C VAL A 72 21.75 5.02 -5.77
N ASP A 73 22.73 5.53 -6.51
CA ASP A 73 24.07 5.86 -5.98
C ASP A 73 23.97 6.89 -4.85
N ASP A 74 23.24 7.98 -5.08
CA ASP A 74 22.99 9.05 -4.10
C ASP A 74 22.20 8.52 -2.87
N ALA A 75 21.30 7.55 -3.04
CA ALA A 75 20.58 6.92 -1.92
C ALA A 75 21.47 5.99 -1.07
N VAL A 76 22.42 5.29 -1.68
CA VAL A 76 23.44 4.50 -0.97
C VAL A 76 24.33 5.42 -0.15
N ASP A 77 24.83 6.50 -0.75
CA ASP A 77 25.63 7.53 -0.08
C ASP A 77 24.82 8.25 1.02
N TYR A 78 23.53 8.49 0.78
CA TYR A 78 22.61 9.05 1.77
C TYR A 78 22.55 8.19 3.05
N LEU A 79 22.48 6.86 2.92
CA LEU A 79 22.41 5.96 4.08
C LEU A 79 23.78 5.66 4.69
N ARG A 80 24.84 5.58 3.89
CA ARG A 80 26.23 5.36 4.35
C ARG A 80 26.66 6.44 5.33
N ASP A 81 26.49 7.71 4.94
CA ASP A 81 27.05 8.87 5.65
C ASP A 81 26.04 9.50 6.62
N VAL A 82 24.96 8.78 6.97
CA VAL A 82 23.90 9.26 7.89
C VAL A 82 24.42 9.68 9.26
N ARG A 83 25.56 9.12 9.70
CA ARG A 83 26.17 9.40 11.02
C ARG A 83 26.87 10.76 11.10
N ASP A 84 27.29 11.30 9.95
CA ASP A 84 28.04 12.55 9.86
C ASP A 84 27.12 13.77 9.81
N ARG A 85 25.81 13.54 9.70
CA ARG A 85 24.75 14.56 9.63
C ARG A 85 24.14 14.80 11.02
N PRO A 86 23.51 15.97 11.26
CA PRO A 86 22.63 16.13 12.41
C PRO A 86 21.47 15.11 12.34
N VAL A 87 20.99 14.66 13.50
CA VAL A 87 19.78 13.79 13.58
C VAL A 87 18.57 14.49 12.98
N TRP A 88 18.43 15.78 13.27
CA TRP A 88 17.39 16.66 12.78
C TRP A 88 17.95 18.08 12.72
N GLN A 89 17.46 18.89 11.78
CA GLN A 89 17.73 20.32 11.71
C GLN A 89 16.48 21.07 11.24
N ASN A 90 16.33 22.32 11.69
CA ASN A 90 15.19 23.15 11.29
C ASN A 90 15.34 23.59 9.82
N MET A 91 14.24 23.60 9.07
CA MET A 91 14.23 24.08 7.69
C MET A 91 14.42 25.61 7.63
N PRO A 92 15.34 26.12 6.79
CA PRO A 92 15.42 27.55 6.51
C PRO A 92 14.18 28.01 5.73
N GLU A 93 13.93 29.32 5.72
CA GLU A 93 12.67 29.87 5.23
C GLU A 93 12.49 29.69 3.70
N ASP A 94 13.59 29.69 2.94
CA ASP A 94 13.56 29.41 1.50
C ASP A 94 13.20 27.96 1.18
N ALA A 95 13.57 27.01 2.05
CA ALA A 95 13.19 25.61 1.92
C ALA A 95 11.71 25.39 2.26
N LYS A 96 11.14 26.16 3.20
CA LYS A 96 9.69 26.14 3.48
C LYS A 96 8.88 26.76 2.33
N ALA A 97 9.28 27.95 1.88
CA ALA A 97 8.62 28.67 0.79
C ALA A 97 8.57 27.88 -0.52
N PHE A 98 9.50 26.95 -0.74
CA PHE A 98 9.44 26.00 -1.86
C PHE A 98 8.15 25.17 -1.86
N PHE A 99 7.66 24.73 -0.69
CA PHE A 99 6.43 23.94 -0.55
C PHE A 99 5.14 24.78 -0.54
N GLU A 100 5.23 26.10 -0.67
CA GLU A 100 4.08 27.02 -0.79
C GLU A 100 3.75 27.39 -2.24
N GLN A 101 4.48 26.83 -3.22
CA GLN A 101 4.29 27.13 -4.64
C GLN A 101 2.95 26.60 -5.19
N PRO A 102 2.35 27.28 -6.19
CA PRO A 102 1.11 26.84 -6.82
C PRO A 102 1.32 25.59 -7.69
N LEU A 103 0.25 24.81 -7.89
CA LEU A 103 0.23 23.66 -8.78
C LEU A 103 0.84 23.99 -10.16
N PRO A 104 1.91 23.29 -10.61
CA PRO A 104 2.53 23.54 -11.90
C PRO A 104 1.55 23.26 -13.05
N ARG A 105 1.58 24.13 -14.07
CA ARG A 105 0.72 24.03 -15.28
C ARG A 105 1.50 23.67 -16.55
N SER A 106 2.76 23.31 -16.38
CA SER A 106 3.71 22.91 -17.43
C SER A 106 4.56 21.77 -16.90
N ALA A 107 4.99 20.88 -17.78
CA ALA A 107 5.92 19.81 -17.41
C ALA A 107 7.28 20.39 -17.00
N SER A 108 7.95 19.70 -16.09
CA SER A 108 9.35 19.89 -15.70
C SER A 108 10.10 18.58 -15.93
N SER A 109 11.41 18.64 -16.16
CA SER A 109 12.20 17.40 -16.30
C SER A 109 12.35 16.69 -14.95
N ALA A 110 12.38 15.36 -14.99
CA ALA A 110 12.61 14.55 -13.78
C ALA A 110 13.97 14.88 -13.11
N GLU A 111 14.99 15.27 -13.89
CA GLU A 111 16.28 15.71 -13.33
C GLU A 111 16.20 17.05 -12.59
N SER A 112 15.40 18.01 -13.08
CA SER A 112 15.16 19.29 -12.36
C SER A 112 14.44 19.03 -11.04
N ILE A 113 13.39 18.21 -11.07
CA ILE A 113 12.65 17.82 -9.86
C ILE A 113 13.58 17.09 -8.88
N TYR A 114 14.42 16.18 -9.37
CA TYR A 114 15.37 15.47 -8.51
C TYR A 114 16.37 16.41 -7.83
N HIS A 115 16.92 17.38 -8.55
CA HIS A 115 17.79 18.41 -7.96
C HIS A 115 17.07 19.24 -6.88
N GLU A 116 15.83 19.66 -7.15
CA GLU A 116 15.02 20.40 -6.17
C GLU A 116 14.74 19.57 -4.91
N LEU A 117 14.44 18.28 -5.04
CA LEU A 117 14.26 17.38 -3.89
C LEU A 117 15.57 17.15 -3.12
N GLY A 118 16.70 17.02 -3.83
CA GLY A 118 18.04 16.93 -3.24
C GLY A 118 18.40 18.15 -2.37
N ASP A 119 18.03 19.35 -2.82
CA ASP A 119 18.29 20.60 -2.10
C ASP A 119 17.28 20.91 -0.99
N LYS A 120 15.98 20.66 -1.23
CA LYS A 120 14.88 21.19 -0.41
C LYS A 120 14.18 20.15 0.47
N LEU A 121 14.31 18.85 0.17
CA LEU A 121 13.71 17.77 0.95
C LEU A 121 14.76 16.94 1.71
N MET A 122 15.72 16.37 0.98
CA MET A 122 16.67 15.38 1.53
C MET A 122 17.53 15.85 2.72
N PRO A 123 17.92 17.14 2.86
CA PRO A 123 18.68 17.60 4.02
C PRO A 123 17.87 17.76 5.30
N TYR A 124 16.53 17.69 5.23
CA TYR A 124 15.62 18.04 6.33
C TYR A 124 14.69 16.89 6.76
N PRO A 125 15.21 15.66 6.98
CA PRO A 125 14.39 14.54 7.44
C PRO A 125 13.94 14.73 8.89
N LEU A 126 12.92 13.98 9.31
CA LEU A 126 12.54 13.86 10.73
C LEU A 126 13.67 13.24 11.58
N GLY A 127 14.48 12.38 10.98
CA GLY A 127 15.71 11.83 11.57
C GLY A 127 15.71 10.32 11.82
N ASN A 128 14.59 9.63 11.57
CA ASN A 128 14.32 8.24 12.00
C ASN A 128 15.42 7.21 11.66
N ILE A 129 16.12 7.38 10.54
CA ILE A 129 17.18 6.47 10.09
C ILE A 129 18.53 6.68 10.81
N HIS A 130 18.71 7.78 11.55
CA HIS A 130 19.98 8.06 12.23
C HIS A 130 20.06 7.25 13.54
N PRO A 131 21.17 6.52 13.82
CA PRO A 131 21.39 5.79 15.09
C PRO A 131 21.29 6.57 16.42
N ARG A 132 21.10 7.89 16.39
CA ARG A 132 20.90 8.78 17.56
C ARG A 132 19.47 9.31 17.65
N PHE A 133 18.57 8.88 16.77
CA PHE A 133 17.14 9.19 16.82
C PHE A 133 16.46 8.27 17.84
N TRP A 134 16.25 8.76 19.06
CA TRP A 134 15.68 7.99 20.18
C TRP A 134 14.29 8.52 20.58
N SER A 135 13.59 9.17 19.65
CA SER A 135 12.30 9.83 19.88
C SER A 135 11.15 8.96 19.38
N TRP A 136 10.14 8.75 20.23
CA TRP A 136 8.92 7.97 19.92
C TRP A 136 9.19 6.49 19.52
N TYR A 137 8.14 5.80 19.09
CA TYR A 137 8.20 4.42 18.56
C TYR A 137 8.02 4.41 17.04
N MET A 138 8.91 5.10 16.34
CA MET A 138 8.99 5.03 14.88
C MET A 138 10.11 4.08 14.48
N GLY A 139 9.83 3.17 13.56
CA GLY A 139 10.89 2.34 12.99
C GLY A 139 11.80 3.13 12.07
N ALA A 140 13.03 2.64 11.96
CA ALA A 140 13.96 3.06 10.92
C ALA A 140 13.76 2.16 9.69
N SER A 141 13.31 2.76 8.58
CA SER A 141 13.33 2.10 7.27
C SER A 141 14.76 1.68 6.89
N ASN A 142 14.89 0.70 6.01
CA ASN A 142 16.18 0.19 5.54
C ASN A 142 16.25 0.13 4.00
N PHE A 143 17.47 0.10 3.46
CA PHE A 143 17.71 0.15 2.00
C PHE A 143 17.05 -1.00 1.23
N THR A 144 17.11 -2.22 1.76
CA THR A 144 16.48 -3.40 1.13
C THR A 144 14.96 -3.32 1.12
N GLY A 145 14.36 -2.69 2.14
CA GLY A 145 12.93 -2.37 2.18
C GLY A 145 12.55 -1.34 1.11
N ALA A 146 13.31 -0.25 0.99
CA ALA A 146 13.08 0.77 -0.04
C ALA A 146 13.21 0.22 -1.48
N LEU A 147 14.11 -0.75 -1.70
CA LEU A 147 14.18 -1.49 -2.96
C LEU A 147 12.95 -2.41 -3.17
N GLY A 148 12.40 -2.97 -2.10
CA GLY A 148 11.13 -3.71 -2.11
C GLY A 148 9.96 -2.82 -2.54
N ASP A 149 9.82 -1.64 -1.93
CA ASP A 149 8.79 -0.65 -2.30
C ASP A 149 8.93 -0.20 -3.75
N PHE A 150 10.17 0.04 -4.21
CA PHE A 150 10.44 0.36 -5.62
C PHE A 150 9.98 -0.76 -6.55
N LEU A 151 10.29 -2.02 -6.25
CA LEU A 151 9.84 -3.16 -7.07
C LEU A 151 8.31 -3.34 -7.02
N ALA A 152 7.67 -3.11 -5.87
CA ALA A 152 6.22 -3.14 -5.74
C ALA A 152 5.55 -2.03 -6.59
N ALA A 153 6.11 -0.81 -6.58
CA ALA A 153 5.66 0.30 -7.41
C ALA A 153 5.84 0.04 -8.91
N ILE A 154 6.95 -0.60 -9.32
CA ILE A 154 7.17 -1.03 -10.71
C ILE A 154 6.21 -2.16 -11.13
N GLN A 155 5.87 -3.09 -10.22
CA GLN A 155 4.90 -4.14 -10.50
C GLN A 155 3.46 -3.60 -10.58
N GLY A 156 3.13 -2.54 -9.82
CA GLY A 156 1.86 -1.80 -9.91
C GLY A 156 0.61 -2.64 -9.66
N SER A 157 0.71 -3.75 -8.93
CA SER A 157 -0.42 -4.68 -8.75
C SER A 157 -1.39 -4.20 -7.67
N ASN A 158 -2.67 -4.05 -8.03
CA ASN A 158 -3.75 -3.77 -7.09
C ASN A 158 -4.32 -5.08 -6.54
N LEU A 159 -4.37 -5.22 -5.20
CA LEU A 159 -4.80 -6.46 -4.53
C LEU A 159 -6.33 -6.58 -4.32
N GLY A 160 -7.13 -5.59 -4.76
CA GLY A 160 -8.60 -5.61 -4.63
C GLY A 160 -9.31 -6.62 -5.55
N GLY A 161 -8.56 -7.45 -6.27
CA GLY A 161 -9.07 -8.50 -7.15
C GLY A 161 -7.95 -9.23 -7.88
N GLY A 162 -8.24 -10.44 -8.36
CA GLY A 162 -7.32 -11.26 -9.14
C GLY A 162 -6.76 -12.47 -8.40
N ASN A 163 -6.01 -13.27 -9.17
CA ASN A 163 -5.13 -14.32 -8.70
C ASN A 163 -3.76 -14.07 -9.35
N HIS A 164 -2.87 -13.43 -8.61
CA HIS A 164 -1.57 -12.98 -9.08
C HIS A 164 -0.52 -13.08 -7.97
N ALA A 165 0.76 -13.14 -8.34
CA ALA A 165 1.87 -13.39 -7.42
C ALA A 165 1.93 -12.45 -6.20
N ALA A 166 1.59 -11.15 -6.38
CA ALA A 166 1.57 -10.22 -5.24
C ALA A 166 0.55 -10.57 -4.14
N ALA A 167 -0.59 -11.19 -4.47
CA ALA A 167 -1.57 -11.60 -3.45
C ALA A 167 -1.09 -12.86 -2.68
N LEU A 168 -0.33 -13.75 -3.35
CA LEU A 168 0.32 -14.89 -2.69
C LEU A 168 1.50 -14.44 -1.80
N MET A 169 2.22 -13.41 -2.23
CA MET A 169 3.30 -12.79 -1.44
C MET A 169 2.75 -12.08 -0.19
N ASP A 170 1.64 -11.36 -0.32
CA ASP A 170 0.93 -10.74 0.81
C ASP A 170 0.50 -11.80 1.84
N GLN A 171 -0.18 -12.86 1.38
CA GLN A 171 -0.56 -14.01 2.22
C GLN A 171 0.65 -14.66 2.90
N GLN A 172 1.77 -14.83 2.20
CA GLN A 172 3.00 -15.39 2.79
C GLN A 172 3.58 -14.50 3.89
N VAL A 173 3.51 -13.18 3.76
CA VAL A 173 3.95 -12.23 4.80
C VAL A 173 3.00 -12.26 6.00
N VAL A 174 1.69 -12.39 5.79
CA VAL A 174 0.70 -12.62 6.86
C VAL A 174 0.96 -13.95 7.58
N ASP A 175 1.28 -15.02 6.84
CA ASP A 175 1.64 -16.32 7.42
C ASP A 175 2.92 -16.22 8.27
N TRP A 176 3.95 -15.50 7.82
CA TRP A 176 5.12 -15.21 8.65
C TRP A 176 4.75 -14.40 9.90
N CYS A 177 3.85 -13.40 9.81
CA CYS A 177 3.39 -12.67 10.99
C CYS A 177 2.69 -13.58 12.01
N LYS A 178 1.91 -14.59 11.56
CA LYS A 178 1.34 -15.62 12.43
C LYS A 178 2.44 -16.46 13.10
N GLU A 179 3.41 -16.96 12.33
CA GLU A 179 4.53 -17.76 12.85
C GLU A 179 5.34 -16.99 13.90
N MET A 180 5.68 -15.72 13.64
CA MET A 180 6.47 -14.87 14.54
C MET A 180 5.86 -14.73 15.94
N VAL A 181 4.54 -14.70 16.06
CA VAL A 181 3.83 -14.56 17.35
C VAL A 181 3.23 -15.87 17.86
N GLY A 182 3.51 -17.01 17.20
CA GLY A 182 2.98 -18.33 17.54
C GLY A 182 1.47 -18.47 17.33
N PHE A 183 0.87 -17.67 16.45
CA PHE A 183 -0.57 -17.70 16.16
C PHE A 183 -0.98 -18.96 15.38
N PRO A 184 -2.22 -19.45 15.50
CA PRO A 184 -2.66 -20.64 14.77
C PRO A 184 -2.54 -20.45 13.25
N ALA A 185 -1.99 -21.44 12.53
CA ALA A 185 -1.89 -21.37 11.07
C ALA A 185 -3.25 -21.20 10.36
N SER A 186 -4.32 -21.72 10.96
CA SER A 186 -5.71 -21.58 10.50
C SER A 186 -6.34 -20.19 10.73
N ALA A 187 -5.65 -19.31 11.46
CA ALA A 187 -6.08 -17.94 11.64
C ALA A 187 -5.92 -17.12 10.35
N SER A 188 -6.73 -16.08 10.23
CA SER A 188 -6.62 -15.10 9.16
C SER A 188 -5.76 -13.90 9.57
N GLY A 189 -5.37 -13.09 8.61
CA GLY A 189 -4.80 -11.78 8.86
C GLY A 189 -4.81 -10.92 7.61
N THR A 190 -4.43 -9.66 7.76
CA THR A 190 -4.44 -8.66 6.69
C THR A 190 -3.31 -7.64 6.92
N LEU A 191 -2.65 -7.20 5.85
CA LEU A 191 -1.69 -6.10 5.90
C LEU A 191 -2.42 -4.76 5.73
N VAL A 192 -1.97 -3.75 6.48
CA VAL A 192 -2.60 -2.44 6.56
C VAL A 192 -1.56 -1.32 6.65
N SER A 193 -1.97 -0.06 6.56
CA SER A 193 -1.10 1.11 6.76
C SER A 193 -0.46 1.21 8.16
N GLY A 194 -0.97 0.49 9.16
CA GLY A 194 -0.33 0.40 10.47
C GLY A 194 -1.28 0.08 11.61
N GLY A 195 -0.73 0.11 12.82
CA GLY A 195 -1.40 -0.23 14.07
C GLY A 195 -2.78 0.37 14.27
N SER A 196 -3.00 1.64 13.90
CA SER A 196 -4.33 2.26 13.99
C SER A 196 -5.37 1.53 13.13
N MET A 197 -5.03 1.15 11.90
CA MET A 197 -5.92 0.37 11.03
C MET A 197 -6.00 -1.08 11.48
N ALA A 198 -4.92 -1.67 11.98
CA ALA A 198 -4.93 -3.03 12.50
C ALA A 198 -5.86 -3.14 13.73
N ASN A 199 -5.76 -2.19 14.65
CA ASN A 199 -6.64 -2.04 15.81
C ASN A 199 -8.08 -1.72 15.39
N ILE A 200 -8.32 -0.90 14.35
CA ILE A 200 -9.68 -0.66 13.84
C ILE A 200 -10.28 -1.93 13.24
N ILE A 201 -9.51 -2.74 12.51
CA ILE A 201 -9.97 -4.02 11.97
C ILE A 201 -10.26 -4.99 13.11
N ALA A 202 -9.31 -5.18 14.02
CA ALA A 202 -9.47 -6.01 15.20
C ALA A 202 -10.68 -5.57 16.04
N LEU A 203 -10.85 -4.27 16.31
CA LEU A 203 -12.00 -3.70 17.01
C LEU A 203 -13.27 -3.62 16.15
N THR A 204 -13.24 -3.93 14.86
CA THR A 204 -14.45 -4.00 14.01
C THR A 204 -14.97 -5.44 13.95
N VAL A 205 -14.08 -6.41 13.80
CA VAL A 205 -14.39 -7.83 14.03
C VAL A 205 -14.86 -7.99 15.46
N ALA A 206 -14.08 -7.46 16.41
CA ALA A 206 -14.47 -7.43 17.80
C ALA A 206 -15.72 -6.57 18.00
N ARG A 207 -15.95 -5.37 17.45
CA ARG A 207 -17.26 -4.66 17.64
C ARG A 207 -18.47 -5.47 17.16
N ASN A 208 -18.32 -6.30 16.13
CA ASN A 208 -19.34 -7.27 15.71
C ASN A 208 -19.50 -8.46 16.71
N ALA A 209 -18.70 -8.47 17.79
CA ALA A 209 -18.55 -9.44 18.89
C ALA A 209 -18.13 -8.90 20.34
N LYS A 210 -18.10 -7.56 20.66
CA LYS A 210 -17.61 -6.79 21.89
C LYS A 210 -16.20 -6.05 21.83
N THR A 211 -15.79 -5.21 22.82
CA THR A 211 -14.82 -4.05 22.64
C THR A 211 -13.79 -3.73 23.79
N VAL A 212 -12.60 -3.09 23.54
CA VAL A 212 -11.84 -1.97 24.27
C VAL A 212 -10.27 -1.99 24.09
N ASN A 213 -9.50 -0.90 24.43
CA ASN A 213 -8.09 -0.92 24.98
C ASN A 213 -7.54 0.49 25.46
N THR A 214 -6.42 0.54 26.24
CA THR A 214 -5.62 1.74 26.63
C THR A 214 -4.07 1.62 26.74
N GLY A 215 -3.42 0.47 26.46
CA GLY A 215 -1.98 0.43 26.07
C GLY A 215 -0.88 0.33 27.16
N ALA A 216 -0.99 -0.60 28.10
CA ALA A 216 0.14 -1.09 28.91
C ALA A 216 0.77 -2.38 28.31
N ILE A 217 1.82 -2.93 28.92
CA ILE A 217 2.20 -4.34 28.69
C ILE A 217 1.53 -5.15 29.81
N ASP A 218 0.45 -5.81 29.46
CA ASP A 218 -0.40 -6.52 30.42
C ASP A 218 0.08 -7.96 30.67
N ASP A 219 -0.39 -8.58 31.76
CA ASP A 219 -0.24 -10.01 31.99
C ASP A 219 -1.18 -10.77 31.04
N LEU A 220 -0.67 -11.09 29.85
CA LEU A 220 -1.43 -11.76 28.81
C LEU A 220 -1.91 -13.17 29.21
N MET A 221 -1.27 -13.82 30.19
CA MET A 221 -1.73 -15.11 30.69
C MET A 221 -2.94 -14.93 31.60
N ALA A 222 -2.86 -14.03 32.59
CA ALA A 222 -3.98 -13.73 33.47
C ALA A 222 -5.17 -13.10 32.73
N LEU A 223 -4.92 -12.20 31.77
CA LEU A 223 -5.97 -11.63 30.93
C LEU A 223 -6.63 -12.70 30.04
N ALA A 224 -5.88 -13.65 29.50
CA ALA A 224 -6.45 -14.72 28.67
C ALA A 224 -7.16 -15.81 29.49
N ASP A 225 -6.86 -15.96 30.78
CA ASP A 225 -7.66 -16.77 31.71
C ASP A 225 -8.99 -16.06 32.02
N LEU A 226 -8.93 -14.77 32.40
CA LEU A 226 -10.11 -13.95 32.70
C LEU A 226 -11.04 -13.79 31.48
N ALA A 227 -10.47 -13.57 30.28
CA ALA A 227 -11.24 -13.40 29.06
C ALA A 227 -12.05 -14.65 28.69
N ALA A 228 -11.47 -15.83 28.97
CA ALA A 228 -12.14 -17.12 28.78
C ALA A 228 -13.18 -17.43 29.88
N GLU A 229 -12.98 -16.93 31.11
CA GLU A 229 -13.95 -17.04 32.20
C GLU A 229 -15.18 -16.15 31.97
N GLU A 230 -14.99 -14.93 31.48
CA GLU A 230 -16.03 -13.89 31.34
C GLU A 230 -16.67 -13.80 29.93
N ASP A 231 -16.29 -14.66 28.98
CA ASP A 231 -16.76 -14.64 27.57
C ASP A 231 -16.58 -13.25 26.90
N VAL A 232 -15.35 -12.73 26.96
CA VAL A 232 -14.97 -11.43 26.36
C VAL A 232 -13.80 -11.58 25.39
N TRP A 233 -13.87 -10.82 24.29
CA TRP A 233 -12.84 -10.82 23.24
C TRP A 233 -11.52 -10.24 23.74
N LEU A 234 -10.44 -11.02 23.68
CA LEU A 234 -9.09 -10.55 24.01
C LEU A 234 -8.39 -10.05 22.73
N HIS A 235 -8.32 -8.73 22.57
CA HIS A 235 -7.47 -8.09 21.57
C HIS A 235 -6.15 -7.60 22.19
N VAL A 236 -5.02 -7.95 21.57
CA VAL A 236 -3.70 -7.45 21.95
C VAL A 236 -3.21 -6.42 20.94
N ASP A 237 -3.06 -5.16 21.37
CA ASP A 237 -2.25 -4.18 20.66
C ASP A 237 -0.77 -4.49 20.88
N GLY A 238 -0.23 -5.29 19.98
CA GLY A 238 1.17 -5.69 19.95
C GLY A 238 2.00 -4.87 18.95
N CYS A 239 1.54 -3.68 18.53
CA CYS A 239 2.14 -2.90 17.44
C CYS A 239 3.66 -2.72 17.56
N ILE A 240 4.17 -2.61 18.79
CA ILE A 240 5.60 -2.66 19.10
C ILE A 240 5.95 -4.01 19.74
N GLY A 241 5.22 -4.39 20.78
CA GLY A 241 5.59 -5.48 21.69
C GLY A 241 5.49 -6.90 21.12
N ALA A 242 4.64 -7.17 20.14
CA ALA A 242 4.43 -8.54 19.63
C ALA A 242 5.73 -9.17 19.08
N LEU A 243 6.58 -8.36 18.47
CA LEU A 243 7.86 -8.78 17.88
C LEU A 243 8.90 -9.18 18.93
N ILE A 244 8.63 -9.00 20.23
CA ILE A 244 9.42 -9.61 21.30
C ILE A 244 9.33 -11.15 21.26
N ALA A 245 8.25 -11.72 20.70
CA ALA A 245 8.06 -13.16 20.57
C ALA A 245 9.19 -13.87 19.79
N ILE A 246 9.82 -13.18 18.82
CA ILE A 246 10.96 -13.71 18.04
C ILE A 246 12.34 -13.41 18.66
N ALA A 247 12.41 -12.75 19.81
CA ALA A 247 13.66 -12.48 20.52
C ALA A 247 13.84 -13.53 21.64
N PRO A 248 14.70 -14.57 21.48
CA PRO A 248 14.67 -15.76 22.36
C PRO A 248 14.83 -15.44 23.84
N ASP A 249 15.73 -14.52 24.19
CA ASP A 249 16.00 -14.11 25.57
C ASP A 249 14.89 -13.23 26.19
N ASN A 250 13.93 -12.75 25.39
CA ASN A 250 12.86 -11.84 25.84
C ASN A 250 11.44 -12.33 25.52
N ALA A 251 11.27 -13.39 24.72
CA ALA A 251 9.96 -13.91 24.31
C ALA A 251 9.01 -14.20 25.49
N TYR A 252 9.56 -14.56 26.66
CA TYR A 252 8.81 -14.74 27.91
C TYR A 252 7.96 -13.52 28.32
N ARG A 253 8.32 -12.30 27.87
CA ARG A 253 7.65 -11.03 28.20
C ARG A 253 6.32 -10.85 27.46
N VAL A 254 6.07 -11.67 26.44
CA VAL A 254 4.79 -11.76 25.71
C VAL A 254 4.22 -13.18 25.76
N ALA A 255 4.60 -13.97 26.78
CA ALA A 255 4.03 -15.28 27.02
C ALA A 255 2.50 -15.17 27.14
N GLY A 256 1.78 -16.00 26.39
CA GLY A 256 0.31 -15.94 26.30
C GLY A 256 -0.24 -15.12 25.14
N ILE A 257 0.56 -14.34 24.38
CA ILE A 257 0.07 -13.56 23.23
C ILE A 257 -0.69 -14.43 22.21
N ALA A 258 -0.22 -15.65 21.97
CA ALA A 258 -0.85 -16.65 21.11
C ALA A 258 -2.21 -17.19 21.63
N ARG A 259 -2.75 -16.68 22.75
CA ARG A 259 -4.10 -16.95 23.27
C ARG A 259 -5.14 -15.91 22.84
N ALA A 260 -4.71 -14.72 22.41
CA ALA A 260 -5.60 -13.62 22.02
C ALA A 260 -6.52 -13.97 20.84
N ASP A 261 -7.71 -13.38 20.76
CA ASP A 261 -8.63 -13.54 19.63
C ASP A 261 -8.19 -12.71 18.42
N SER A 262 -7.53 -11.56 18.66
CA SER A 262 -6.83 -10.80 17.63
C SER A 262 -5.58 -10.10 18.13
N ILE A 263 -4.60 -9.93 17.25
CA ILE A 263 -3.31 -9.25 17.53
C ILE A 263 -3.08 -8.19 16.45
N ALA A 264 -2.70 -6.98 16.84
CA ALA A 264 -2.10 -6.01 15.93
C ALA A 264 -0.57 -6.02 16.10
N LEU A 265 0.18 -5.91 15.00
CA LEU A 265 1.65 -5.76 15.03
C LEU A 265 2.11 -4.83 13.88
N ASP A 266 3.20 -4.07 14.07
CA ASP A 266 3.77 -3.22 13.02
C ASP A 266 5.19 -3.66 12.60
N PRO A 267 5.33 -4.39 11.48
CA PRO A 267 6.63 -4.64 10.84
C PRO A 267 7.42 -3.35 10.58
N HIS A 268 6.75 -2.22 10.27
CA HIS A 268 7.39 -0.92 10.07
C HIS A 268 8.03 -0.32 11.35
N LYS A 269 7.89 -0.95 12.53
CA LYS A 269 8.52 -0.51 13.79
C LYS A 269 9.78 -1.30 14.10
N TRP A 270 9.66 -2.57 14.48
CA TRP A 270 10.80 -3.39 14.95
C TRP A 270 11.27 -4.48 13.97
N LEU A 271 10.67 -4.60 12.77
CA LEU A 271 11.25 -5.37 11.65
C LEU A 271 11.95 -4.48 10.61
N HIS A 272 12.08 -3.17 10.87
CA HIS A 272 12.73 -2.20 9.98
C HIS A 272 12.13 -2.10 8.57
N ALA A 273 10.90 -2.59 8.35
CA ALA A 273 10.21 -2.36 7.10
C ALA A 273 9.98 -0.84 6.88
N PRO A 274 9.94 -0.36 5.64
CA PRO A 274 9.53 1.01 5.35
C PRO A 274 8.12 1.30 5.89
N PHE A 275 7.80 2.58 6.08
CA PHE A 275 6.40 2.96 6.21
C PHE A 275 5.74 2.88 4.82
N GLU A 276 4.57 2.28 4.64
CA GLU A 276 3.62 1.82 5.67
C GLU A 276 3.34 0.31 5.61
N VAL A 277 3.48 -0.39 6.76
CA VAL A 277 3.04 -1.79 6.92
C VAL A 277 2.79 -2.15 8.37
N GLY A 278 1.53 -2.40 8.71
CA GLY A 278 1.06 -3.10 9.90
C GLY A 278 0.33 -4.39 9.52
N CYS A 279 0.00 -5.21 10.50
CA CYS A 279 -0.77 -6.43 10.31
C CYS A 279 -1.80 -6.60 11.44
N ALA A 280 -3.03 -6.94 11.06
CA ALA A 280 -4.03 -7.48 11.99
C ALA A 280 -4.13 -8.99 11.79
N LEU A 281 -4.01 -9.75 12.86
CA LEU A 281 -4.25 -11.19 12.91
C LEU A 281 -5.56 -11.46 13.67
N VAL A 282 -6.38 -12.40 13.19
CA VAL A 282 -7.66 -12.76 13.81
C VAL A 282 -7.82 -14.29 13.81
N ARG A 283 -8.00 -14.84 15.03
CA ARG A 283 -8.08 -16.28 15.31
C ARG A 283 -9.20 -16.96 14.53
N ASP A 284 -10.40 -16.37 14.58
CA ASP A 284 -11.55 -16.82 13.80
C ASP A 284 -11.54 -16.15 12.42
N ALA A 285 -11.08 -16.91 11.42
CA ALA A 285 -11.08 -16.48 10.02
C ALA A 285 -12.50 -16.24 9.46
N ALA A 286 -13.52 -16.94 9.96
CA ALA A 286 -14.90 -16.76 9.51
C ALA A 286 -15.50 -15.49 10.11
N ALA A 287 -15.22 -15.19 11.38
CA ALA A 287 -15.61 -13.91 12.00
C ALA A 287 -14.91 -12.72 11.34
N HIS A 288 -13.61 -12.84 11.04
CA HIS A 288 -12.88 -11.80 10.31
C HIS A 288 -13.52 -11.52 8.95
N ARG A 289 -13.69 -12.55 8.12
CA ARG A 289 -14.35 -12.44 6.82
C ARG A 289 -15.78 -11.88 6.95
N GLY A 290 -16.58 -12.42 7.87
CA GLY A 290 -17.97 -12.02 8.09
C GLY A 290 -18.15 -10.55 8.48
N ALA A 291 -17.14 -9.92 9.07
CA ALA A 291 -17.18 -8.51 9.44
C ALA A 291 -17.07 -7.54 8.26
N PHE A 292 -16.51 -7.99 7.11
CA PHE A 292 -16.17 -7.12 5.98
C PHE A 292 -16.61 -7.64 4.60
N ALA A 293 -17.08 -8.90 4.50
CA ALA A 293 -17.43 -9.53 3.22
C ALA A 293 -18.55 -8.77 2.48
N LEU A 294 -18.15 -8.06 1.42
CA LEU A 294 -19.03 -7.45 0.43
C LEU A 294 -18.47 -7.77 -0.96
N THR A 295 -19.20 -8.52 -1.78
CA THR A 295 -18.81 -8.80 -3.18
C THR A 295 -19.61 -7.88 -4.11
N PRO A 296 -19.08 -6.70 -4.50
CA PRO A 296 -19.79 -5.79 -5.40
C PRO A 296 -19.93 -6.42 -6.80
N GLU A 297 -20.94 -5.98 -7.56
CA GLU A 297 -21.29 -6.57 -8.86
C GLU A 297 -20.11 -6.61 -9.86
N TYR A 298 -19.19 -5.65 -9.79
CA TYR A 298 -18.03 -5.56 -10.67
C TYR A 298 -16.87 -6.50 -10.29
N LEU A 299 -16.91 -7.15 -9.13
CA LEU A 299 -15.97 -8.20 -8.68
C LEU A 299 -16.61 -9.60 -8.66
N GLN A 300 -17.78 -9.77 -9.27
CA GLN A 300 -18.42 -11.09 -9.35
C GLN A 300 -17.57 -12.05 -10.19
N PRO A 301 -17.35 -13.31 -9.74
CA PRO A 301 -16.65 -14.31 -10.53
C PRO A 301 -17.32 -14.53 -11.88
N THR A 302 -16.52 -14.62 -12.95
CA THR A 302 -17.02 -14.93 -14.29
C THR A 302 -16.59 -16.33 -14.71
N PRO A 303 -17.25 -16.98 -15.69
CA PRO A 303 -16.82 -18.30 -16.15
C PRO A 303 -15.47 -18.34 -16.86
N ARG A 304 -14.90 -17.19 -17.27
CA ARG A 304 -13.67 -17.09 -18.08
C ARG A 304 -12.92 -15.77 -17.86
N GLY A 305 -11.59 -15.84 -17.75
CA GLY A 305 -10.69 -14.69 -17.69
C GLY A 305 -10.02 -14.53 -16.33
N ILE A 306 -9.44 -13.36 -16.03
CA ILE A 306 -8.82 -13.11 -14.71
C ILE A 306 -9.82 -13.27 -13.55
N ALA A 307 -11.11 -13.00 -13.81
CA ALA A 307 -12.22 -13.17 -12.88
C ALA A 307 -12.79 -14.59 -12.78
N SER A 308 -12.20 -15.59 -13.46
CA SER A 308 -12.58 -17.01 -13.31
C SER A 308 -11.65 -17.81 -12.41
N ALA A 309 -10.59 -17.19 -11.89
CA ALA A 309 -9.76 -17.76 -10.85
C ALA A 309 -10.40 -17.52 -9.46
N PRO A 310 -10.13 -18.36 -8.45
CA PRO A 310 -10.47 -18.03 -7.07
C PRO A 310 -9.82 -16.69 -6.70
N TRP A 311 -10.64 -15.74 -6.25
CA TRP A 311 -10.18 -14.44 -5.79
C TRP A 311 -9.34 -14.61 -4.53
N LEU A 312 -8.09 -14.16 -4.54
CA LEU A 312 -7.20 -14.33 -3.38
C LEU A 312 -7.44 -13.25 -2.29
N TYR A 313 -7.97 -12.09 -2.66
CA TYR A 313 -8.35 -11.02 -1.70
C TYR A 313 -9.31 -11.54 -0.63
N GLU A 314 -10.16 -12.52 -0.95
CA GLU A 314 -11.10 -13.15 -0.03
C GLU A 314 -10.48 -13.84 1.21
N TYR A 315 -9.15 -13.97 1.26
CA TYR A 315 -8.37 -14.53 2.36
C TYR A 315 -7.43 -13.51 3.06
N GLY A 316 -7.38 -12.27 2.57
CA GLY A 316 -6.69 -11.12 3.19
C GLY A 316 -7.58 -9.88 3.42
N LEU A 317 -8.82 -9.91 2.93
CA LEU A 317 -9.83 -8.85 2.83
C LEU A 317 -9.40 -7.59 2.04
#